data_AF-A0A3D0I1Z4-F1
#
_entry.id   AF-A0A3D0I1Z4-F1
#
_cell.length_a   1.000
_cell.length_b   1.000
_cell.length_c   1.000
_cell.angle_alpha   90.00
_cell.angle_beta   90.00
_cell.angle_gamma   90.00
#
_symmetry.space_group_name_H-M   'P 1'
#
loop_
_entity.id
_entity.type
_entity.pdbx_description
1 polymer ?
#
loop_
_entity_poly.entity_id
_entity_poly.type
_entity_poly.pdbx_seq_one_letter_code
_entity_poly.pdbx_strand_id
1 'polypeptide(L)'
;MLDTQIVTGIRPCELTKSQVAREFMALIDHGARIRPSGRARARPSLLLSLGYVPRHRLRLFDTTYYLADLRYDEDARFFVAYVLLGGEAARQRQIFPRYFYKDASLVWRSASHFARSESENWIGKGDLKRVRENGGVALYSAEETTNLPLEIQPALDLISRKADRVRRDLRALGLVLRQAPDRRIEPYQDFSAPRRTAASDPRNLIHHGERVGWFARRNDPGSLRFARGYEPDFARGILEVTHSGSRLYGGEIRKFRILSRNQKIQYQFVAAPKQIWIVPPQALTIEISSYGVRTIDVCADEDLFVPGFEYHYLDDSEEPPRLYSQIPEGFAGDISEVDPSRADASPWLERLPVIREFRRAIGFPRAPLSQATARLRVSG
;
A
#
# COMPACT_ATOMS: atom_id res chain seq x y z
N MET A 1 -16.77 -8.14 -17.63
CA MET A 1 -16.58 -8.39 -16.19
C MET A 1 -15.32 -9.20 -16.04
N LEU A 2 -14.34 -8.65 -15.33
CA LEU A 2 -13.11 -9.35 -14.98
C LEU A 2 -13.41 -10.53 -14.06
N ASP A 3 -12.68 -11.62 -14.25
CA ASP A 3 -12.75 -12.77 -13.36
C ASP A 3 -12.30 -12.40 -11.96
N THR A 4 -12.90 -13.06 -10.97
CA THR A 4 -12.59 -12.86 -9.54
C THR A 4 -12.21 -14.18 -8.90
N GLN A 5 -11.30 -14.12 -7.94
CA GLN A 5 -10.87 -15.31 -7.21
C GLN A 5 -10.44 -14.94 -5.79
N ILE A 6 -10.92 -15.70 -4.81
CA ILE A 6 -10.43 -15.66 -3.43
C ILE A 6 -9.28 -16.65 -3.30
N VAL A 7 -8.11 -16.16 -2.86
CA VAL A 7 -6.95 -17.01 -2.57
C VAL A 7 -6.47 -16.79 -1.14
N THR A 8 -5.83 -17.82 -0.58
CA THR A 8 -5.25 -17.79 0.77
C THR A 8 -3.86 -18.40 0.77
N GLY A 9 -3.02 -17.97 1.71
CA GLY A 9 -1.75 -18.65 1.98
C GLY A 9 -0.71 -18.56 0.87
N ILE A 10 -0.62 -17.44 0.15
CA ILE A 10 0.50 -17.23 -0.78
C ILE A 10 1.80 -17.24 0.02
N ARG A 11 2.71 -18.13 -0.37
CA ARG A 11 4.04 -18.27 0.23
C ARG A 11 5.13 -18.04 -0.81
N PRO A 12 6.32 -17.59 -0.39
CA PRO A 12 7.50 -17.66 -1.24
C PRO A 12 7.72 -19.08 -1.73
N CYS A 13 8.10 -19.21 -3.00
CA CYS A 13 8.43 -20.51 -3.55
C CYS A 13 9.60 -21.16 -2.80
N GLU A 14 9.58 -22.49 -2.69
CA GLU A 14 10.59 -23.30 -2.00
C GLU A 14 11.93 -23.40 -2.73
N LEU A 15 12.04 -22.81 -3.93
CA LEU A 15 13.30 -22.74 -4.66
C LEU A 15 14.36 -21.96 -3.86
N THR A 16 15.59 -22.47 -3.90
CA THR A 16 16.75 -21.77 -3.36
C THR A 16 17.02 -20.48 -4.14
N LYS A 17 17.70 -19.53 -3.51
CA LYS A 17 18.13 -18.26 -4.12
C LYS A 17 18.86 -18.44 -5.47
N SER A 18 19.65 -19.51 -5.60
CA SER A 18 20.38 -19.84 -6.83
C SER A 18 19.49 -20.47 -7.90
N GLN A 19 18.49 -21.27 -7.50
CA GLN A 19 17.50 -21.80 -8.44
C GLN A 19 16.63 -20.69 -9.01
N VAL A 20 16.15 -19.76 -8.18
CA VAL A 20 15.38 -18.59 -8.65
C VAL A 20 16.20 -17.74 -9.62
N ALA A 21 17.47 -17.48 -9.31
CA ALA A 21 18.35 -16.75 -10.21
C ALA A 21 18.53 -17.47 -11.57
N ARG A 22 18.77 -18.78 -11.57
CA ARG A 22 18.90 -19.58 -12.80
C ARG A 22 17.62 -19.59 -13.63
N GLU A 23 16.47 -19.76 -12.99
CA GLU A 23 15.17 -19.70 -13.67
C GLU A 23 14.96 -18.33 -14.33
N PHE A 24 15.25 -17.24 -13.62
CA PHE A 24 15.13 -15.90 -14.15
C PHE A 24 16.08 -15.63 -15.32
N MET A 25 17.33 -16.09 -15.22
CA MET A 25 18.29 -15.99 -16.33
C MET A 25 17.84 -16.80 -17.54
N ALA A 26 17.29 -18.00 -17.32
CA ALA A 26 16.74 -18.82 -18.40
C ALA A 26 15.61 -18.08 -19.13
N LEU A 27 14.73 -17.33 -18.45
CA LEU A 27 13.72 -16.51 -19.13
C LEU A 27 14.35 -15.51 -20.11
N ILE A 28 15.44 -14.86 -19.70
CA ILE A 28 16.17 -13.89 -20.53
C ILE A 28 16.85 -14.59 -21.70
N ASP A 29 17.51 -15.71 -21.46
CA ASP A 29 18.19 -16.50 -22.50
C ASP A 29 17.21 -17.02 -23.56
N HIS A 30 15.96 -17.28 -23.17
CA HIS A 30 14.86 -17.66 -24.08
C HIS A 30 14.15 -16.45 -24.73
N GLY A 31 14.65 -15.23 -24.53
CA GLY A 31 14.22 -14.03 -25.24
C GLY A 31 13.30 -13.08 -24.46
N ALA A 32 13.04 -13.31 -23.17
CA ALA A 32 12.28 -12.37 -22.36
C ALA A 32 13.04 -11.03 -22.21
N ARG A 33 12.31 -9.91 -22.30
CA ARG A 33 12.90 -8.56 -22.27
C ARG A 33 12.59 -7.84 -20.97
N ILE A 34 13.64 -7.34 -20.31
CA ILE A 34 13.50 -6.50 -19.12
C ILE A 34 13.18 -5.05 -19.55
N ARG A 35 12.12 -4.47 -18.99
CA ARG A 35 11.55 -3.15 -19.34
C ARG A 35 11.45 -2.21 -18.13
N PRO A 36 12.57 -1.66 -17.63
CA PRO A 36 12.52 -0.68 -16.54
C PRO A 36 12.03 0.68 -17.03
N SER A 37 11.45 1.47 -16.11
CA SER A 37 10.90 2.79 -16.42
C SER A 37 11.89 3.94 -16.14
N GLY A 38 12.93 3.68 -15.36
CA GLY A 38 13.98 4.64 -14.97
C GLY A 38 15.20 4.65 -15.88
N ARG A 39 16.34 5.12 -15.34
CA ARG A 39 17.61 5.28 -16.09
C ARG A 39 18.14 3.97 -16.69
N ALA A 40 17.82 2.82 -16.09
CA ALA A 40 18.22 1.52 -16.64
C ALA A 40 17.50 1.16 -17.94
N ARG A 41 16.52 1.95 -18.42
CA ARG A 41 15.77 1.69 -19.67
C ARG A 41 16.69 1.53 -20.88
N ALA A 42 17.76 2.31 -20.96
CA ALA A 42 18.73 2.22 -22.06
C ALA A 42 19.64 0.99 -21.97
N ARG A 43 19.82 0.41 -20.77
CA ARG A 43 20.68 -0.75 -20.54
C ARG A 43 20.10 -1.64 -19.43
N PRO A 44 19.02 -2.40 -19.67
CA PRO A 44 18.32 -3.14 -18.61
C PRO A 44 19.17 -4.19 -17.88
N SER A 45 20.15 -4.78 -18.58
CA SER A 45 21.11 -5.73 -18.00
C SER A 45 21.96 -5.13 -16.87
N LEU A 46 22.09 -3.80 -16.81
CA LEU A 46 22.76 -3.09 -15.72
C LEU A 46 22.14 -3.44 -14.36
N LEU A 47 20.83 -3.69 -14.29
CA LEU A 47 20.19 -4.06 -13.04
C LEU A 47 20.78 -5.37 -12.48
N LEU A 48 21.00 -6.35 -13.36
CA LEU A 48 21.54 -7.65 -12.97
C LEU A 48 23.01 -7.54 -12.56
N SER A 49 23.82 -6.77 -13.30
CA SER A 49 25.23 -6.57 -12.97
C SER A 49 25.44 -5.77 -11.67
N LEU A 50 24.47 -4.94 -11.27
CA LEU A 50 24.48 -4.22 -9.99
C LEU A 50 23.94 -5.06 -8.80
N GLY A 51 23.69 -6.35 -9.03
CA GLY A 51 23.28 -7.28 -7.99
C GLY A 51 21.78 -7.25 -7.68
N TYR A 52 20.95 -6.73 -8.58
CA TYR A 52 19.48 -6.88 -8.48
C TYR A 52 18.99 -8.19 -9.12
N VAL A 53 19.84 -9.21 -9.22
CA VAL A 53 19.42 -10.54 -9.67
C VAL A 53 18.37 -11.11 -8.70
N PRO A 54 17.23 -11.62 -9.19
CA PRO A 54 16.20 -12.17 -8.33
C PRO A 54 16.67 -13.35 -7.47
N ARG A 55 16.25 -13.33 -6.21
CA ARG A 55 16.53 -14.33 -5.17
C ARG A 55 15.28 -14.97 -4.58
N HIS A 56 14.11 -14.36 -4.80
CA HIS A 56 12.83 -14.88 -4.35
C HIS A 56 11.81 -14.87 -5.49
N ARG A 57 10.84 -15.78 -5.43
CA ARG A 57 9.75 -15.89 -6.41
C ARG A 57 8.43 -16.04 -5.67
N LEU A 58 7.46 -15.19 -6.02
CA LEU A 58 6.06 -15.29 -5.61
C LEU A 58 5.20 -15.49 -6.86
N ARG A 59 4.03 -16.10 -6.71
CA ARG A 59 3.03 -16.20 -7.77
C ARG A 59 1.66 -15.84 -7.21
N LEU A 60 0.94 -15.03 -7.97
CA LEU A 60 -0.48 -14.74 -7.74
C LEU A 60 -1.18 -14.83 -9.09
N PHE A 61 -2.16 -15.72 -9.20
CA PHE A 61 -2.84 -16.02 -10.46
C PHE A 61 -1.84 -16.43 -11.56
N ASP A 62 -1.87 -15.72 -12.68
CA ASP A 62 -0.96 -15.84 -13.82
C ASP A 62 0.28 -14.93 -13.72
N THR A 63 0.35 -14.08 -12.69
CA THR A 63 1.45 -13.14 -12.47
C THR A 63 2.53 -13.75 -11.58
N THR A 64 3.78 -13.64 -12.03
CA THR A 64 4.96 -14.05 -11.27
C THR A 64 5.76 -12.82 -10.84
N TYR A 65 6.10 -12.76 -9.56
CA TYR A 65 6.93 -11.71 -8.99
C TYR A 65 8.29 -12.31 -8.63
N TYR A 66 9.33 -11.87 -9.32
CA TYR A 66 10.70 -12.17 -8.97
C TYR A 66 11.25 -10.99 -8.15
N LEU A 67 11.84 -11.26 -6.98
CA LEU A 67 12.32 -10.23 -6.07
C LEU A 67 13.82 -10.39 -5.87
N ALA A 68 14.59 -9.30 -6.03
CA ALA A 68 15.96 -9.23 -5.53
C ALA A 68 15.98 -9.33 -3.99
N ASP A 69 17.17 -9.44 -3.39
CA ASP A 69 17.30 -9.34 -1.93
C ASP A 69 16.79 -7.97 -1.41
N LEU A 70 16.26 -7.95 -0.19
CA LEU A 70 15.76 -6.75 0.47
C LEU A 70 16.87 -5.70 0.63
N ARG A 71 16.53 -4.44 0.37
CA ARG A 71 17.40 -3.26 0.56
C ARG A 71 16.64 -2.19 1.33
N TYR A 72 17.34 -1.11 1.69
CA TYR A 72 16.71 0.08 2.26
C TYR A 72 17.35 1.36 1.72
N ASP A 73 16.60 2.44 1.72
CA ASP A 73 17.10 3.79 1.52
C ASP A 73 16.67 4.67 2.72
N GLU A 74 16.64 5.98 2.53
CA GLU A 74 16.26 6.94 3.57
C GLU A 74 14.76 6.87 3.90
N ASP A 75 13.94 6.48 2.93
CA ASP A 75 12.49 6.58 3.01
C ASP A 75 11.86 5.22 3.39
N ALA A 76 12.41 4.11 2.88
CA ALA A 76 11.79 2.80 3.05
C ALA A 76 12.75 1.61 2.94
N ARG A 77 12.26 0.46 3.43
CA ARG A 77 12.74 -0.86 2.99
C ARG A 77 12.07 -1.23 1.68
N PHE A 78 12.83 -1.81 0.76
CA PHE A 78 12.34 -2.09 -0.59
C PHE A 78 12.95 -3.33 -1.23
N PHE A 79 12.27 -3.82 -2.27
CA PHE A 79 12.74 -4.79 -3.24
C PHE A 79 12.80 -4.15 -4.62
N VAL A 80 13.84 -4.47 -5.40
CA VAL A 80 13.72 -4.42 -6.86
C VAL A 80 12.97 -5.68 -7.27
N ALA A 81 11.70 -5.50 -7.62
CA ALA A 81 10.81 -6.55 -8.08
C ALA A 81 10.80 -6.59 -9.60
N TYR A 82 10.54 -7.75 -10.18
CA TYR A 82 10.40 -7.99 -11.61
C TYR A 82 9.06 -8.68 -11.82
N VAL A 83 8.09 -7.92 -12.33
CA VAL A 83 6.73 -8.40 -12.58
C VAL A 83 6.69 -9.03 -13.96
N LEU A 84 6.33 -10.31 -14.01
CA LEU A 84 6.11 -11.05 -15.24
C LEU A 84 4.63 -11.43 -15.31
N LEU A 85 3.92 -10.85 -16.28
CA LEU A 85 2.51 -11.14 -16.52
C LEU A 85 2.36 -12.45 -17.29
N GLY A 86 1.23 -13.15 -17.10
CA GLY A 86 0.89 -14.37 -17.82
C GLY A 86 0.51 -14.12 -19.28
N GLY A 87 0.32 -15.21 -20.04
CA GLY A 87 -0.31 -15.16 -21.37
C GLY A 87 0.60 -14.82 -22.57
N GLU A 88 1.80 -14.27 -22.37
CA GLU A 88 2.71 -13.98 -23.48
C GLU A 88 3.57 -15.20 -23.90
N ALA A 89 3.69 -15.41 -25.22
CA ALA A 89 4.61 -16.39 -25.79
C ALA A 89 6.05 -16.08 -25.33
N ALA A 90 6.87 -17.12 -25.10
CA ALA A 90 8.19 -16.98 -24.44
C ALA A 90 9.09 -15.86 -25.03
N ARG A 91 9.09 -15.68 -26.36
CA ARG A 91 9.87 -14.66 -27.08
C ARG A 91 9.31 -13.23 -26.98
N GLN A 92 8.05 -13.08 -26.58
CA GLN A 92 7.37 -11.80 -26.42
C GLN A 92 7.29 -11.35 -24.96
N ARG A 93 7.64 -12.24 -24.01
CA ARG A 93 7.55 -12.00 -22.58
C ARG A 93 8.27 -10.72 -22.16
N GLN A 94 7.50 -9.82 -21.57
CA GLN A 94 8.04 -8.62 -20.93
C GLN A 94 8.14 -8.82 -19.43
N ILE A 95 9.29 -8.43 -18.88
CA ILE A 95 9.55 -8.43 -17.45
C ILE A 95 9.67 -6.96 -17.04
N PHE A 96 8.87 -6.53 -16.06
CA PHE A 96 8.79 -5.15 -15.65
C PHE A 96 9.45 -4.94 -14.28
N PRO A 97 10.66 -4.36 -14.22
CA PRO A 97 11.26 -3.93 -12.96
C PRO A 97 10.39 -2.88 -12.28
N ARG A 98 10.12 -3.07 -11.00
CA ARG A 98 9.34 -2.19 -10.12
C ARG A 98 10.02 -2.04 -8.77
N TYR A 99 9.75 -0.92 -8.12
CA TYR A 99 10.27 -0.60 -6.79
C TYR A 99 9.16 -0.90 -5.79
N PHE A 100 9.25 -2.06 -5.15
CA PHE A 100 8.27 -2.49 -4.15
C PHE A 100 8.78 -2.06 -2.77
N TYR A 101 8.05 -1.20 -2.07
CA TYR A 101 8.48 -0.62 -0.82
C TYR A 101 7.43 -0.75 0.26
N LYS A 102 7.86 -0.69 1.52
CA LYS A 102 6.97 -0.71 2.68
C LYS A 102 7.08 0.60 3.42
N ASP A 103 5.94 1.27 3.57
CA ASP A 103 5.83 2.56 4.27
C ASP A 103 5.42 2.37 5.75
N ALA A 104 5.18 3.50 6.43
CA ALA A 104 4.73 3.53 7.81
C ALA A 104 3.31 2.98 8.03
N SER A 105 2.48 2.86 6.98
CA SER A 105 1.17 2.19 7.06
C SER A 105 1.29 0.65 7.15
N LEU A 106 2.52 0.13 7.04
CA LEU A 106 2.88 -1.28 7.02
C LEU A 106 2.36 -2.03 5.79
N VAL A 107 2.07 -1.33 4.70
CA VAL A 107 1.61 -1.90 3.43
C VAL A 107 2.75 -1.91 2.43
N TRP A 108 2.94 -3.03 1.74
CA TRP A 108 3.82 -3.08 0.57
C TRP A 108 3.13 -2.46 -0.63
N ARG A 109 3.82 -1.54 -1.29
CA ARG A 109 3.33 -0.77 -2.43
C ARG A 109 4.29 -0.88 -3.60
N SER A 110 3.80 -0.68 -4.81
CA SER A 110 4.62 -0.47 -6.00
C SER A 110 4.62 0.99 -6.38
N ALA A 111 5.75 1.67 -6.21
CA ALA A 111 5.87 3.06 -6.61
C ALA A 111 5.66 3.22 -8.12
N SER A 112 4.85 4.22 -8.50
CA SER A 112 4.57 4.55 -9.90
C SER A 112 5.68 5.45 -10.50
N HIS A 113 6.17 6.42 -9.70
CA HIS A 113 7.22 7.39 -10.01
C HIS A 113 7.70 8.07 -8.72
N PHE A 114 8.69 8.96 -8.81
CA PHE A 114 9.22 9.72 -7.67
C PHE A 114 9.65 11.12 -8.09
N ALA A 115 9.74 12.06 -7.15
CA ALA A 115 10.41 13.35 -7.35
C ALA A 115 11.47 13.56 -6.27
N ARG A 116 12.63 14.04 -6.69
CA ARG A 116 13.77 14.41 -5.83
C ARG A 116 14.44 15.65 -6.41
N SER A 117 14.28 16.77 -5.73
CA SER A 117 14.86 18.08 -6.06
C SER A 117 15.16 18.85 -4.78
N GLU A 118 15.58 20.11 -4.90
CA GLU A 118 15.71 21.01 -3.74
C GLU A 118 14.36 21.32 -3.08
N SER A 119 13.25 21.20 -3.82
CA SER A 119 11.90 21.56 -3.35
C SER A 119 10.98 20.37 -3.10
N GLU A 120 11.32 19.18 -3.61
CA GLU A 120 10.48 17.99 -3.46
C GLU A 120 11.30 16.74 -3.10
N ASN A 121 10.79 15.96 -2.15
CA ASN A 121 11.28 14.62 -1.86
C ASN A 121 10.11 13.69 -1.54
N TRP A 122 9.66 12.92 -2.54
CA TRP A 122 8.60 11.93 -2.36
C TRP A 122 8.69 10.78 -3.36
N ILE A 123 8.03 9.68 -3.01
CA ILE A 123 7.92 8.47 -3.83
C ILE A 123 6.47 8.02 -3.92
N GLY A 124 6.07 7.50 -5.09
CA GLY A 124 4.95 6.55 -5.16
C GLY A 124 3.55 7.16 -5.14
N LYS A 125 3.35 8.34 -5.72
CA LYS A 125 2.00 8.90 -5.95
C LYS A 125 1.13 7.95 -6.78
N GLY A 126 -0.05 7.60 -6.29
CA GLY A 126 -1.02 6.76 -6.99
C GLY A 126 -1.79 7.48 -8.08
N ASP A 127 -2.99 7.00 -8.41
CA ASP A 127 -3.84 7.60 -9.45
C ASP A 127 -4.48 8.89 -8.95
N LEU A 128 -5.06 9.69 -9.84
CA LEU A 128 -5.69 10.94 -9.42
C LEU A 128 -7.13 10.75 -9.00
N LYS A 129 -7.49 11.30 -7.85
CA LYS A 129 -8.87 11.51 -7.42
C LYS A 129 -9.21 12.98 -7.47
N ARG A 130 -10.45 13.27 -7.85
CA ARG A 130 -11.05 14.61 -7.80
C ARG A 130 -11.88 14.69 -6.52
N VAL A 131 -11.53 15.62 -5.64
CA VAL A 131 -12.25 15.87 -4.39
C VAL A 131 -12.83 17.27 -4.45
N ARG A 132 -14.11 17.42 -4.08
CA ARG A 132 -14.74 18.74 -3.98
C ARG A 132 -14.47 19.32 -2.59
N GLU A 133 -13.75 20.43 -2.53
CA GLU A 133 -13.37 21.11 -1.29
C GLU A 133 -13.51 22.61 -1.45
N ASN A 134 -14.09 23.29 -0.45
CA ASN A 134 -14.24 24.75 -0.40
C ASN A 134 -14.85 25.37 -1.68
N GLY A 135 -15.78 24.66 -2.32
CA GLY A 135 -16.43 25.10 -3.56
C GLY A 135 -15.61 24.88 -4.85
N GLY A 136 -14.39 24.35 -4.75
CA GLY A 136 -13.52 23.98 -5.87
C GLY A 136 -13.36 22.46 -6.05
N VAL A 137 -12.66 22.05 -7.11
CA VAL A 137 -12.20 20.66 -7.32
C VAL A 137 -10.70 20.61 -7.11
N ALA A 138 -10.26 19.94 -6.06
CA ALA A 138 -8.87 19.63 -5.81
C ALA A 138 -8.51 18.25 -6.40
N LEU A 139 -7.26 18.09 -6.83
CA LEU A 139 -6.71 16.83 -7.31
C LEU A 139 -5.79 16.25 -6.24
N TYR A 140 -6.12 15.06 -5.78
CA TYR A 140 -5.33 14.30 -4.82
C TYR A 140 -4.77 13.05 -5.46
N SER A 141 -3.60 12.61 -4.98
CA SER A 141 -3.05 11.33 -5.35
C SER A 141 -3.60 10.25 -4.43
N ALA A 142 -4.31 9.29 -5.01
CA ALA A 142 -4.86 8.11 -4.35
C ALA A 142 -3.76 7.07 -4.14
N GLU A 143 -2.95 7.24 -3.09
CA GLU A 143 -1.78 6.40 -2.84
C GLU A 143 -2.14 4.91 -2.71
N GLU A 144 -3.36 4.58 -2.30
CA GLU A 144 -3.83 3.20 -2.19
C GLU A 144 -3.90 2.45 -3.52
N THR A 145 -3.93 3.15 -4.66
CA THR A 145 -3.86 2.49 -5.97
C THR A 145 -2.47 1.90 -6.25
N THR A 146 -1.47 2.26 -5.46
CA THR A 146 -0.14 1.64 -5.47
C THR A 146 -0.01 0.43 -4.56
N ASN A 147 -1.04 0.10 -3.77
CA ASN A 147 -1.00 -1.05 -2.86
C ASN A 147 -0.83 -2.34 -3.67
N LEU A 148 0.18 -3.13 -3.30
CA LEU A 148 0.29 -4.48 -3.82
C LEU A 148 -0.90 -5.33 -3.34
N PRO A 149 -1.28 -6.39 -4.09
CA PRO A 149 -2.36 -7.28 -3.72
C PRO A 149 -2.22 -7.75 -2.26
N LEU A 150 -3.30 -7.63 -1.47
CA LEU A 150 -3.33 -8.07 -0.08
C LEU A 150 -2.94 -9.56 0.07
N GLU A 151 -3.04 -10.33 -1.00
CA GLU A 151 -2.64 -11.72 -1.14
C GLU A 151 -1.14 -11.97 -1.03
N ILE A 152 -0.31 -11.04 -1.50
CA ILE A 152 1.15 -11.20 -1.49
C ILE A 152 1.84 -10.49 -0.32
N GLN A 153 1.13 -9.61 0.39
CA GLN A 153 1.63 -8.89 1.57
C GLN A 153 2.33 -9.82 2.59
N PRO A 154 1.74 -10.98 2.98
CA PRO A 154 2.38 -11.87 3.96
C PRO A 154 3.67 -12.50 3.47
N ALA A 155 3.73 -12.86 2.18
CA ALA A 155 4.92 -13.45 1.59
C ALA A 155 6.07 -12.43 1.55
N LEU A 156 5.77 -11.17 1.24
CA LEU A 156 6.73 -10.07 1.28
C LEU A 156 7.21 -9.80 2.71
N ASP A 157 6.31 -9.81 3.70
CA ASP A 157 6.67 -9.69 5.12
C ASP A 157 7.56 -10.85 5.59
N LEU A 158 7.27 -12.07 5.14
CA LEU A 158 8.07 -13.25 5.47
C LEU A 158 9.50 -13.15 4.91
N ILE A 159 9.64 -12.73 3.64
CA ILE A 159 10.94 -12.53 3.00
C ILE A 159 11.70 -11.41 3.72
N SER A 160 11.03 -10.28 3.98
CA SER A 160 11.63 -9.12 4.63
C SER A 160 12.14 -9.43 6.05
N ARG A 161 11.38 -10.22 6.82
CA ARG A 161 11.77 -10.66 8.17
C ARG A 161 12.94 -11.64 8.17
N LYS A 162 13.05 -12.49 7.14
CA LYS A 162 14.16 -13.46 6.99
C LYS A 162 15.44 -12.84 6.41
N ALA A 163 15.45 -11.54 6.14
CA ALA A 163 16.63 -10.86 5.63
C ALA A 163 17.62 -10.58 6.78
N ASP A 164 18.71 -11.35 6.85
CA ASP A 164 19.72 -11.20 7.92
C ASP A 164 20.46 -9.88 7.86
N ARG A 165 20.88 -9.45 6.65
CA ARG A 165 21.62 -8.21 6.41
C ARG A 165 20.98 -7.44 5.27
N VAL A 166 20.34 -6.33 5.61
CA VAL A 166 19.72 -5.42 4.65
C VAL A 166 20.75 -4.36 4.26
N ARG A 167 21.00 -4.21 2.95
CA ARG A 167 21.99 -3.26 2.44
C ARG A 167 21.33 -1.92 2.11
N ARG A 168 21.98 -0.80 2.47
CA ARG A 168 21.59 0.54 2.00
C ARG A 168 21.85 0.68 0.50
N ASP A 169 20.87 1.16 -0.27
CA ASP A 169 21.06 1.45 -1.69
C ASP A 169 20.20 2.63 -2.18
N LEU A 170 20.84 3.78 -2.36
CA LEU A 170 20.20 5.01 -2.83
C LEU A 170 20.02 5.08 -4.36
N ARG A 171 20.57 4.12 -5.11
CA ARG A 171 20.63 4.17 -6.58
C ARG A 171 19.44 3.47 -7.24
N ALA A 172 18.89 2.46 -6.57
CA ALA A 172 17.86 1.57 -7.12
C ALA A 172 16.64 2.34 -7.63
N LEU A 173 16.21 3.37 -6.88
CA LEU A 173 15.04 4.17 -7.18
C LEU A 173 15.09 4.77 -8.59
N GLY A 174 16.11 5.59 -8.88
CA GLY A 174 16.27 6.23 -10.18
C GLY A 174 16.71 5.28 -11.32
N LEU A 175 17.15 4.06 -11.01
CA LEU A 175 17.43 3.04 -12.03
C LEU A 175 16.13 2.41 -12.54
N VAL A 176 15.19 2.14 -11.64
CA VAL A 176 13.98 1.34 -11.92
C VAL A 176 12.77 2.23 -12.22
N LEU A 177 12.61 3.34 -11.50
CA LEU A 177 11.47 4.26 -11.62
C LEU A 177 11.81 5.52 -12.40
N ARG A 178 10.77 6.13 -12.97
CA ARG A 178 10.87 7.42 -13.64
C ARG A 178 10.87 8.55 -12.60
N GLN A 179 11.81 9.47 -12.74
CA GLN A 179 11.80 10.73 -12.00
C GLN A 179 10.80 11.67 -12.67
N ALA A 180 9.86 12.18 -11.90
CA ALA A 180 8.93 13.20 -12.33
C ALA A 180 9.54 14.60 -12.16
N PRO A 181 9.13 15.57 -12.99
CA PRO A 181 9.38 16.97 -12.70
C PRO A 181 8.63 17.39 -11.44
N ASP A 182 9.16 18.39 -10.74
CA ASP A 182 8.52 18.99 -9.58
C ASP A 182 7.06 19.36 -9.89
N ARG A 183 6.20 19.23 -8.88
CA ARG A 183 4.75 19.48 -8.86
C ARG A 183 3.90 18.48 -9.64
N ARG A 184 4.50 17.52 -10.35
CA ARG A 184 3.73 16.47 -11.02
C ARG A 184 3.26 15.44 -10.01
N ILE A 185 1.96 15.44 -9.73
CA ILE A 185 1.28 14.39 -8.95
C ILE A 185 0.66 13.28 -9.81
N GLU A 186 0.43 13.52 -11.12
CA GLU A 186 -0.22 12.54 -11.99
C GLU A 186 0.75 11.41 -12.36
N PRO A 187 0.34 10.13 -12.21
CA PRO A 187 1.14 9.02 -12.69
C PRO A 187 1.26 9.01 -14.22
N TYR A 188 2.16 8.20 -14.73
CA TYR A 188 2.33 8.04 -16.18
C TYR A 188 1.28 7.09 -16.77
N GLN A 189 1.08 7.18 -18.08
CA GLN A 189 0.05 6.40 -18.79
C GLN A 189 0.20 4.89 -18.60
N ASP A 190 1.43 4.38 -18.48
CA ASP A 190 1.68 2.95 -18.26
C ASP A 190 1.20 2.45 -16.89
N PHE A 191 0.95 3.37 -15.94
CA PHE A 191 0.32 3.08 -14.65
C PHE A 191 -1.21 3.28 -14.71
N SER A 192 -1.69 4.39 -15.26
CA SER A 192 -3.11 4.76 -15.21
C SER A 192 -3.97 4.15 -16.33
N ALA A 193 -3.42 3.92 -17.53
CA ALA A 193 -4.19 3.44 -18.67
C ALA A 193 -4.85 2.07 -18.44
N PRO A 194 -4.16 1.04 -17.86
CA PRO A 194 -4.81 -0.23 -17.55
C PRO A 194 -6.03 -0.07 -16.62
N ARG A 195 -5.94 0.86 -15.67
CA ARG A 195 -7.01 1.15 -14.70
C ARG A 195 -8.18 1.83 -15.40
N ARG A 196 -7.92 2.82 -16.25
CA ARG A 196 -8.93 3.49 -17.08
C ARG A 196 -9.62 2.52 -18.05
N THR A 197 -8.86 1.62 -18.66
CA THR A 197 -9.41 0.55 -19.52
C THR A 197 -10.28 -0.41 -18.73
N ALA A 198 -9.84 -0.83 -17.55
CA ALA A 198 -10.62 -1.74 -16.71
C ALA A 198 -11.92 -1.07 -16.21
N ALA A 199 -11.87 0.22 -15.85
CA ALA A 199 -13.01 1.02 -15.40
C ALA A 199 -13.98 1.42 -16.52
N SER A 200 -13.61 1.30 -17.81
CA SER A 200 -14.50 1.66 -18.91
C SER A 200 -15.61 0.62 -19.16
N ASP A 201 -15.47 -0.61 -18.65
CA ASP A 201 -16.56 -1.60 -18.59
C ASP A 201 -17.32 -1.41 -17.26
N PRO A 202 -18.58 -0.94 -17.28
CA PRO A 202 -19.37 -0.71 -16.06
C PRO A 202 -19.53 -1.95 -15.18
N ARG A 203 -19.39 -3.16 -15.75
CA ARG A 203 -19.48 -4.42 -14.99
C ARG A 203 -18.29 -4.66 -14.08
N ASN A 204 -17.18 -3.95 -14.28
CA ASN A 204 -15.99 -4.04 -13.45
C ASN A 204 -16.04 -3.07 -12.25
N LEU A 205 -16.96 -2.11 -12.25
CA LEU A 205 -17.06 -1.10 -11.21
C LEU A 205 -17.64 -1.70 -9.93
N ILE A 206 -16.83 -1.75 -8.87
CA ILE A 206 -17.29 -2.15 -7.55
C ILE A 206 -18.35 -1.16 -7.09
N HIS A 207 -19.51 -1.68 -6.67
CA HIS A 207 -20.67 -0.88 -6.31
C HIS A 207 -21.03 0.19 -7.36
N HIS A 208 -20.92 -0.15 -8.65
CA HIS A 208 -21.19 0.79 -9.75
C HIS A 208 -20.30 2.05 -9.74
N GLY A 209 -19.15 2.00 -9.05
CA GLY A 209 -18.21 3.11 -8.91
C GLY A 209 -18.50 3.98 -7.69
N GLU A 210 -19.60 3.71 -6.97
CA GLU A 210 -19.99 4.42 -5.76
C GLU A 210 -19.19 3.96 -4.54
N ARG A 211 -19.20 4.79 -3.50
CA ARG A 211 -18.48 4.51 -2.25
C ARG A 211 -19.06 3.31 -1.51
N VAL A 212 -18.22 2.35 -1.14
CA VAL A 212 -18.61 1.19 -0.31
C VAL A 212 -18.60 1.50 1.19
N GLY A 213 -17.90 2.56 1.61
CA GLY A 213 -17.85 3.04 2.99
C GLY A 213 -17.71 4.56 3.02
N TRP A 214 -18.48 5.23 3.87
CA TRP A 214 -18.50 6.70 3.97
C TRP A 214 -18.90 7.19 5.36
N PHE A 215 -18.55 8.44 5.66
CA PHE A 215 -19.01 9.14 6.87
C PHE A 215 -20.27 9.95 6.56
N ALA A 216 -21.36 9.69 7.29
CA ALA A 216 -22.60 10.45 7.12
C ALA A 216 -22.50 11.90 7.65
N ARG A 217 -21.52 12.17 8.51
CA ARG A 217 -21.22 13.49 9.06
C ARG A 217 -19.72 13.75 9.03
N ARG A 218 -19.32 14.93 8.57
CA ARG A 218 -17.91 15.35 8.53
C ARG A 218 -17.33 15.34 9.95
N ASN A 219 -16.11 14.83 10.07
CA ASN A 219 -15.37 14.77 11.34
C ASN A 219 -16.10 14.04 12.49
N ASP A 220 -17.01 13.11 12.17
CA ASP A 220 -17.67 12.25 13.16
C ASP A 220 -17.41 10.77 12.83
N PRO A 221 -16.47 10.10 13.53
CA PRO A 221 -16.13 8.71 13.25
C PRO A 221 -17.28 7.74 13.55
N GLY A 222 -18.21 8.11 14.44
CA GLY A 222 -19.40 7.30 14.74
C GLY A 222 -20.44 7.31 13.62
N SER A 223 -20.31 8.23 12.67
CA SER A 223 -21.18 8.36 11.50
C SER A 223 -20.79 7.42 10.34
N LEU A 224 -19.72 6.64 10.47
CA LEU A 224 -19.29 5.67 9.47
C LEU A 224 -20.43 4.71 9.10
N ARG A 225 -20.66 4.51 7.81
CA ARG A 225 -21.61 3.57 7.21
C ARG A 225 -20.92 2.78 6.11
N PHE A 226 -21.47 1.61 5.82
CA PHE A 226 -21.08 0.78 4.68
C PHE A 226 -22.29 0.55 3.78
N ALA A 227 -22.04 0.43 2.48
CA ALA A 227 -23.02 -0.07 1.54
C ALA A 227 -23.33 -1.52 1.92
N ARG A 228 -24.62 -1.90 1.87
CA ARG A 228 -25.06 -3.23 2.33
C ARG A 228 -24.28 -4.35 1.64
N GLY A 229 -23.72 -5.24 2.46
CA GLY A 229 -22.93 -6.39 2.03
C GLY A 229 -21.45 -6.07 1.81
N TYR A 230 -21.04 -4.80 1.76
CA TYR A 230 -19.63 -4.43 1.65
C TYR A 230 -18.94 -4.32 3.01
N GLU A 231 -19.67 -4.29 4.13
CA GLU A 231 -19.07 -4.32 5.46
C GLU A 231 -18.16 -5.57 5.65
N PRO A 232 -17.05 -5.45 6.41
CA PRO A 232 -16.20 -6.58 6.73
C PRO A 232 -16.97 -7.70 7.45
N ASP A 233 -16.73 -8.95 7.07
CA ASP A 233 -17.32 -10.12 7.72
C ASP A 233 -16.35 -10.69 8.78
N PHE A 234 -16.45 -10.19 10.01
CA PHE A 234 -15.62 -10.68 11.11
C PHE A 234 -15.99 -12.09 11.61
N ALA A 235 -17.17 -12.58 11.28
CA ALA A 235 -17.64 -13.89 11.75
C ALA A 235 -17.18 -15.02 10.83
N ARG A 236 -17.21 -14.81 9.52
CA ARG A 236 -16.94 -15.87 8.52
C ARG A 236 -15.95 -15.45 7.43
N GLY A 237 -15.59 -14.16 7.36
CA GLY A 237 -14.76 -13.61 6.30
C GLY A 237 -13.27 -13.55 6.60
N ILE A 238 -12.81 -13.92 7.81
CA ILE A 238 -11.38 -13.94 8.13
C ILE A 238 -10.70 -15.06 7.33
N LEU A 239 -9.88 -14.67 6.36
CA LEU A 239 -9.17 -15.59 5.46
C LEU A 239 -7.83 -16.05 6.02
N GLU A 240 -7.09 -15.13 6.63
CA GLU A 240 -5.76 -15.41 7.16
C GLU A 240 -5.37 -14.39 8.22
N VAL A 241 -4.48 -14.83 9.11
CA VAL A 241 -3.83 -13.99 10.12
C VAL A 241 -2.33 -14.17 9.96
N THR A 242 -1.61 -13.06 9.87
CA THR A 242 -0.17 -13.04 9.62
C THR A 242 0.52 -12.12 10.60
N HIS A 243 1.81 -12.38 10.83
CA HIS A 243 2.58 -11.71 11.86
C HIS A 243 3.76 -10.97 11.23
N SER A 244 3.97 -9.74 11.67
CA SER A 244 5.14 -8.93 11.35
C SER A 244 5.61 -8.16 12.59
N GLY A 245 6.65 -7.35 12.48
CA GLY A 245 7.12 -6.50 13.55
C GLY A 245 7.34 -5.07 13.07
N SER A 246 7.08 -4.10 13.94
CA SER A 246 7.40 -2.69 13.70
C SER A 246 7.84 -2.00 14.98
N ARG A 247 8.97 -1.29 14.91
CA ARG A 247 9.44 -0.44 16.01
C ARG A 247 8.51 0.75 16.25
N LEU A 248 8.02 1.38 15.18
CA LEU A 248 7.09 2.51 15.24
C LEU A 248 5.83 2.15 16.03
N TYR A 249 5.34 0.92 15.85
CA TYR A 249 4.14 0.44 16.52
C TYR A 249 4.43 -0.39 17.78
N GLY A 250 5.64 -0.34 18.33
CA GLY A 250 5.95 -0.96 19.62
C GLY A 250 6.05 -2.50 19.63
N GLY A 251 6.30 -3.14 18.50
CA GLY A 251 6.66 -4.56 18.45
C GLY A 251 5.81 -5.39 17.48
N GLU A 252 5.20 -6.46 18.00
CA GLU A 252 4.48 -7.45 17.19
C GLU A 252 3.22 -6.86 16.54
N ILE A 253 3.03 -7.17 15.26
CA ILE A 253 1.90 -6.74 14.46
C ILE A 253 1.17 -7.97 13.94
N ARG A 254 -0.15 -8.01 14.11
CA ARG A 254 -1.05 -8.99 13.50
C ARG A 254 -1.82 -8.35 12.36
N LYS A 255 -1.76 -8.95 11.17
CA LYS A 255 -2.54 -8.51 10.00
C LYS A 255 -3.58 -9.56 9.66
N PHE A 256 -4.81 -9.11 9.43
CA PHE A 256 -5.96 -9.95 9.17
C PHE A 256 -6.51 -9.60 7.80
N ARG A 257 -6.52 -10.55 6.86
CA ARG A 257 -7.23 -10.37 5.59
C ARG A 257 -8.66 -10.86 5.75
N ILE A 258 -9.62 -9.98 5.48
CA ILE A 258 -11.03 -10.18 5.82
C ILE A 258 -11.88 -9.84 4.60
N LEU A 259 -12.74 -10.76 4.17
CA LEU A 259 -13.71 -10.49 3.10
C LEU A 259 -14.82 -9.58 3.56
N SER A 260 -15.40 -8.82 2.62
CA SER A 260 -16.73 -8.25 2.83
C SER A 260 -17.80 -9.34 2.91
N ARG A 261 -18.95 -9.04 3.51
CA ARG A 261 -20.07 -10.02 3.62
C ARG A 261 -20.57 -10.54 2.28
N ASN A 262 -20.55 -9.71 1.23
CA ASN A 262 -20.90 -10.10 -0.14
C ASN A 262 -19.73 -10.74 -0.90
N GLN A 263 -18.56 -10.86 -0.27
CA GLN A 263 -17.35 -11.47 -0.82
C GLN A 263 -16.91 -10.88 -2.17
N LYS A 264 -17.15 -9.58 -2.40
CA LYS A 264 -16.70 -8.87 -3.61
C LYS A 264 -15.38 -8.11 -3.42
N ILE A 265 -15.09 -7.74 -2.18
CA ILE A 265 -13.87 -7.02 -1.80
C ILE A 265 -13.25 -7.68 -0.57
N GLN A 266 -12.03 -7.27 -0.29
CA GLN A 266 -11.27 -7.68 0.88
C GLN A 266 -10.64 -6.47 1.55
N TYR A 267 -10.53 -6.59 2.88
CA TYR A 267 -9.90 -5.63 3.78
C TYR A 267 -8.65 -6.26 4.36
N GLN A 268 -7.68 -5.43 4.74
CA GLN A 268 -6.64 -5.83 5.69
C GLN A 268 -6.74 -4.98 6.94
N PHE A 269 -7.07 -5.62 8.06
CA PHE A 269 -6.99 -5.01 9.38
C PHE A 269 -5.61 -5.24 9.95
N VAL A 270 -5.04 -4.22 10.57
CA VAL A 270 -3.74 -4.30 11.24
C VAL A 270 -3.95 -4.03 12.72
N ALA A 271 -3.51 -4.95 13.56
CA ALA A 271 -3.52 -4.83 15.01
C ALA A 271 -2.08 -4.76 15.52
N ALA A 272 -1.74 -3.61 16.08
CA ALA A 272 -0.54 -3.35 16.87
C ALA A 272 -0.88 -3.45 18.37
N PRO A 273 0.11 -3.45 19.27
CA PRO A 273 -0.11 -3.47 20.71
C PRO A 273 -1.08 -2.40 21.22
N LYS A 274 -1.03 -1.19 20.65
CA LYS A 274 -1.91 -0.07 21.05
C LYS A 274 -2.99 0.23 20.02
N GLN A 275 -2.64 0.22 18.73
CA GLN A 275 -3.51 0.68 17.64
C GLN A 275 -4.14 -0.44 16.84
N ILE A 276 -5.34 -0.19 16.29
CA ILE A 276 -5.92 -0.99 15.23
C ILE A 276 -6.40 -0.06 14.11
N TRP A 277 -6.04 -0.34 12.87
CA TRP A 277 -6.48 0.41 11.69
C TRP A 277 -6.81 -0.52 10.52
N ILE A 278 -7.36 0.07 9.45
CA ILE A 278 -7.78 -0.62 8.24
C ILE A 278 -6.94 -0.11 7.08
N VAL A 279 -6.42 -1.02 6.26
CA VAL A 279 -5.82 -0.70 4.97
C VAL A 279 -6.94 -0.56 3.93
N PRO A 280 -6.83 0.38 2.97
CA PRO A 280 -7.84 0.54 1.92
C PRO A 280 -8.20 -0.79 1.24
N PRO A 281 -9.51 -1.07 1.03
CA PRO A 281 -9.96 -2.34 0.51
C PRO A 281 -9.53 -2.55 -0.94
N GLN A 282 -9.47 -3.81 -1.33
CA GLN A 282 -9.17 -4.21 -2.70
C GLN A 282 -10.28 -5.09 -3.27
N ALA A 283 -10.53 -4.96 -4.57
CA ALA A 283 -11.37 -5.90 -5.30
C ALA A 283 -10.72 -7.30 -5.30
N LEU A 284 -11.47 -8.32 -5.69
CA LEU A 284 -11.00 -9.71 -5.82
C LEU A 284 -10.69 -10.12 -7.26
N THR A 285 -10.55 -9.16 -8.17
CA THR A 285 -10.25 -9.41 -9.59
C THR A 285 -8.93 -10.14 -9.80
N ILE A 286 -8.78 -10.93 -10.85
CA ILE A 286 -7.50 -11.63 -11.08
C ILE A 286 -6.48 -10.79 -11.87
N GLU A 287 -6.94 -9.74 -12.54
CA GLU A 287 -6.07 -8.91 -13.39
C GLU A 287 -5.09 -8.07 -12.55
N ILE A 288 -3.81 -8.24 -12.87
CA ILE A 288 -2.69 -7.50 -12.28
C ILE A 288 -1.97 -6.73 -13.39
N SER A 289 -1.72 -5.44 -13.14
CA SER A 289 -1.00 -4.57 -14.07
C SER A 289 0.51 -4.87 -14.11
N SER A 290 1.23 -4.27 -15.06
CA SER A 290 2.70 -4.31 -15.11
C SER A 290 3.40 -3.72 -13.86
N TYR A 291 2.66 -2.98 -13.02
CA TYR A 291 3.14 -2.48 -11.73
C TYR A 291 2.93 -3.47 -10.59
N GLY A 292 2.35 -4.64 -10.86
CA GLY A 292 2.08 -5.66 -9.86
C GLY A 292 0.87 -5.35 -8.97
N VAL A 293 0.12 -4.28 -9.29
CA VAL A 293 -1.05 -3.79 -8.55
C VAL A 293 -2.34 -4.07 -9.32
N ARG A 294 -3.47 -4.08 -8.60
CA ARG A 294 -4.82 -4.25 -9.16
C ARG A 294 -5.22 -3.06 -10.04
N THR A 295 -6.01 -3.34 -11.07
CA THR A 295 -6.53 -2.33 -12.02
C THR A 295 -7.89 -1.77 -11.63
N ILE A 296 -8.62 -2.46 -10.73
CA ILE A 296 -9.94 -2.06 -10.24
C ILE A 296 -9.85 -1.48 -8.83
N ASP A 297 -10.44 -0.29 -8.68
CA ASP A 297 -10.55 0.42 -7.41
C ASP A 297 -11.77 0.02 -6.60
N VAL A 298 -11.66 0.25 -5.29
CA VAL A 298 -12.78 0.21 -4.36
C VAL A 298 -12.90 1.60 -3.74
N CYS A 299 -13.92 2.35 -4.14
CA CYS A 299 -14.15 3.70 -3.63
C CYS A 299 -14.62 3.64 -2.17
N ALA A 300 -13.96 4.38 -1.28
CA ALA A 300 -14.39 4.59 0.11
C ALA A 300 -13.75 5.90 0.64
N ASP A 301 -14.33 6.46 1.69
CA ASP A 301 -13.79 7.68 2.32
C ASP A 301 -12.42 7.38 2.97
N GLU A 302 -11.43 8.23 2.69
CA GLU A 302 -10.03 8.02 3.07
C GLU A 302 -9.80 8.07 4.59
N ASP A 303 -10.60 8.87 5.31
CA ASP A 303 -10.57 8.93 6.77
C ASP A 303 -10.87 7.57 7.45
N LEU A 304 -11.41 6.59 6.71
CA LEU A 304 -11.58 5.22 7.21
C LEU A 304 -10.23 4.47 7.36
N PHE A 305 -9.20 4.92 6.66
CA PHE A 305 -7.94 4.19 6.46
C PHE A 305 -6.71 4.90 7.04
N VAL A 306 -6.93 5.83 7.98
CA VAL A 306 -5.83 6.50 8.71
C VAL A 306 -4.99 5.44 9.43
N PRO A 307 -3.67 5.34 9.17
CA PRO A 307 -2.78 4.44 9.91
C PRO A 307 -2.74 4.77 11.40
N GLY A 308 -2.28 3.83 12.23
CA GLY A 308 -2.20 4.06 13.69
C GLY A 308 -1.29 5.24 14.08
N PHE A 309 -0.30 5.57 13.25
CA PHE A 309 0.49 6.80 13.35
C PHE A 309 0.50 7.51 12.01
N GLU A 310 0.18 8.81 12.01
CA GLU A 310 0.18 9.59 10.78
C GLU A 310 0.83 10.96 10.93
N TYR A 311 1.29 11.54 9.82
CA TYR A 311 1.92 12.85 9.79
C TYR A 311 1.10 13.92 10.52
N HIS A 312 1.80 14.60 11.44
CA HIS A 312 1.28 15.66 12.27
C HIS A 312 2.46 16.53 12.74
N TYR A 313 2.76 17.60 12.01
CA TYR A 313 3.91 18.48 12.28
C TYR A 313 3.60 19.93 11.89
N LEU A 314 4.31 20.89 12.51
CA LEU A 314 4.29 22.28 12.09
C LEU A 314 5.19 22.45 10.87
N ASP A 315 4.63 22.96 9.78
CA ASP A 315 5.38 23.34 8.59
C ASP A 315 5.96 24.74 8.80
N ASP A 316 7.21 24.76 9.25
CA ASP A 316 7.99 25.99 9.51
C ASP A 316 8.43 26.69 8.21
N SER A 317 8.10 26.14 7.03
CA SER A 317 8.36 26.80 5.75
C SER A 317 7.28 27.82 5.35
N GLU A 318 6.13 27.80 6.03
CA GLU A 318 5.05 28.80 5.90
C GLU A 318 5.18 29.88 7.01
N GLU A 319 4.81 31.14 6.71
CA GLU A 319 4.76 32.23 7.69
C GLU A 319 3.32 32.79 7.77
N PRO A 320 2.61 32.61 8.91
CA PRO A 320 3.04 31.87 10.11
C PRO A 320 3.09 30.35 9.89
N PRO A 321 3.87 29.59 10.70
CA PRO A 321 3.94 28.15 10.61
C PRO A 321 2.57 27.50 10.65
N ARG A 322 2.32 26.56 9.74
CA ARG A 322 1.02 25.91 9.59
C ARG A 322 1.08 24.47 10.05
N LEU A 323 0.13 24.06 10.89
CA LEU A 323 -0.01 22.65 11.25
C LEU A 323 -0.44 21.83 10.03
N TYR A 324 0.43 20.94 9.59
CA TYR A 324 0.12 19.89 8.64
C TYR A 324 -0.31 18.64 9.40
N SER A 325 -1.53 18.15 9.15
CA SER A 325 -1.97 16.86 9.68
C SER A 325 -2.88 16.13 8.70
N GLN A 326 -2.66 14.82 8.60
CA GLN A 326 -3.55 13.91 7.88
C GLN A 326 -4.47 13.13 8.85
N ILE A 327 -4.48 13.49 10.13
CA ILE A 327 -5.43 12.97 11.12
C ILE A 327 -6.63 13.92 11.14
N PRO A 328 -7.88 13.41 11.14
CA PRO A 328 -9.06 14.26 11.26
C PRO A 328 -8.97 15.24 12.43
N GLU A 329 -9.44 16.46 12.20
CA GLU A 329 -9.25 17.60 13.11
C GLU A 329 -9.76 17.29 14.53
N GLY A 330 -8.91 17.54 15.53
CA GLY A 330 -9.23 17.30 16.95
C GLY A 330 -9.04 15.84 17.41
N PHE A 331 -8.48 14.96 16.58
CA PHE A 331 -8.24 13.56 16.92
C PHE A 331 -6.77 13.13 16.95
N ALA A 332 -5.83 14.05 16.72
CA ALA A 332 -4.41 13.77 16.94
C ALA A 332 -4.15 13.48 18.43
N GLY A 333 -3.51 12.35 18.72
CA GLY A 333 -3.05 11.95 20.03
C GLY A 333 -1.60 12.38 20.28
N ASP A 334 -0.91 11.61 21.11
CA ASP A 334 0.48 11.89 21.49
C ASP A 334 1.42 11.73 20.28
N ILE A 335 2.46 12.58 20.24
CA ILE A 335 3.54 12.48 19.24
C ILE A 335 4.30 11.16 19.44
N SER A 336 4.66 10.51 18.34
CA SER A 336 5.44 9.28 18.37
C SER A 336 6.84 9.51 18.94
N GLU A 337 7.23 8.69 19.91
CA GLU A 337 8.58 8.67 20.48
C GLU A 337 9.66 8.20 19.48
N VAL A 338 9.24 7.56 18.38
CA VAL A 338 10.15 7.01 17.35
C VAL A 338 10.30 7.94 16.16
N ASP A 339 9.25 8.68 15.83
CA ASP A 339 9.20 9.59 14.68
C ASP A 339 8.41 10.85 15.07
N PRO A 340 9.09 11.96 15.42
CA PRO A 340 8.44 13.16 15.92
C PRO A 340 7.58 13.88 14.87
N SER A 341 7.65 13.48 13.59
CA SER A 341 6.77 14.02 12.54
C SER A 341 5.38 13.39 12.52
N ARG A 342 5.12 12.40 13.39
CA ARG A 342 3.88 11.61 13.43
C ARG A 342 3.19 11.65 14.79
N ALA A 343 1.86 11.67 14.79
CA ALA A 343 1.02 11.56 15.99
C ALA A 343 0.17 10.29 15.98
N ASP A 344 -0.22 9.83 17.17
CA ASP A 344 -1.11 8.69 17.35
C ASP A 344 -2.53 9.01 16.85
N ALA A 345 -3.05 8.22 15.92
CA ALA A 345 -4.40 8.36 15.37
C ALA A 345 -5.47 7.56 16.16
N SER A 346 -5.08 6.86 17.23
CA SER A 346 -6.00 6.10 18.08
C SER A 346 -7.26 6.85 18.53
N PRO A 347 -7.23 8.16 18.86
CA PRO A 347 -8.44 8.88 19.26
C PRO A 347 -9.52 8.90 18.17
N TRP A 348 -9.13 8.91 16.90
CA TRP A 348 -10.04 8.73 15.75
C TRP A 348 -10.44 7.27 15.59
N LEU A 349 -9.45 6.37 15.50
CA LEU A 349 -9.64 4.96 15.15
C LEU A 349 -10.52 4.22 16.16
N GLU A 350 -10.32 4.43 17.45
CA GLU A 350 -11.10 3.78 18.52
C GLU A 350 -12.55 4.25 18.59
N ARG A 351 -12.92 5.29 17.82
CA ARG A 351 -14.31 5.74 17.70
C ARG A 351 -15.02 5.18 16.47
N LEU A 352 -14.29 4.61 15.52
CA LEU A 352 -14.88 3.94 14.36
C LEU A 352 -15.65 2.69 14.82
N PRO A 353 -16.95 2.56 14.48
CA PRO A 353 -17.76 1.39 14.85
C PRO A 353 -17.15 0.06 14.41
N VAL A 354 -16.57 0.03 13.21
CA VAL A 354 -15.94 -1.16 12.61
C VAL A 354 -14.68 -1.60 13.36
N ILE A 355 -13.86 -0.67 13.86
CA ILE A 355 -12.67 -0.99 14.67
C ILE A 355 -13.09 -1.58 16.02
N ARG A 356 -14.14 -1.01 16.65
CA ARG A 356 -14.69 -1.54 17.90
C ARG A 356 -15.27 -2.94 17.74
N GLU A 357 -15.95 -3.19 16.63
CA GLU A 357 -16.47 -4.52 16.31
C GLU A 357 -15.33 -5.52 16.07
N PHE A 358 -14.35 -5.15 15.25
CA PHE A 358 -13.17 -5.98 15.00
C PHE A 358 -12.42 -6.33 16.29
N ARG A 359 -12.15 -5.33 17.15
CA ARG A 359 -11.47 -5.52 18.44
C ARG A 359 -12.20 -6.54 19.32
N ARG A 360 -13.53 -6.50 19.36
CA ARG A 360 -14.35 -7.50 20.06
C ARG A 360 -14.22 -8.89 19.43
N ALA A 361 -14.26 -8.97 18.09
CA ALA A 361 -14.17 -10.24 17.36
C ALA A 361 -12.84 -10.97 17.57
N ILE A 362 -11.73 -10.24 17.69
CA ILE A 362 -10.39 -10.84 17.89
C ILE A 362 -9.95 -10.95 19.35
N GLY A 363 -10.81 -10.57 20.31
CA GLY A 363 -10.53 -10.62 21.74
C GLY A 363 -9.37 -9.71 22.18
N PHE A 364 -9.14 -8.60 21.48
CA PHE A 364 -7.97 -7.75 21.73
C PHE A 364 -8.29 -6.68 22.80
N PRO A 365 -7.49 -6.57 23.88
CA PRO A 365 -7.81 -5.67 25.00
C PRO A 365 -7.81 -4.21 24.55
N ARG A 366 -8.63 -3.35 25.16
CA ARG A 366 -8.58 -1.91 24.91
C ARG A 366 -7.25 -1.35 25.42
N ALA A 367 -6.56 -0.56 24.59
CA ALA A 367 -5.54 0.34 25.12
C ALA A 367 -6.25 1.40 25.98
N PRO A 368 -5.72 1.77 27.15
CA PRO A 368 -6.24 2.93 27.87
C PRO A 368 -6.07 4.16 26.97
N LEU A 369 -7.16 4.89 26.72
CA LEU A 369 -7.10 6.19 26.04
C LEU A 369 -6.17 7.09 26.87
N SER A 370 -5.10 7.63 26.27
CA SER A 370 -4.31 8.65 26.97
C SER A 370 -5.22 9.83 27.27
N GLN A 371 -5.17 10.31 28.52
CA GLN A 371 -6.11 11.30 29.08
C GLN A 371 -5.88 12.74 28.54
N ALA A 372 -5.37 12.90 27.33
CA ALA A 372 -4.92 14.21 26.83
C ALA A 372 -6.04 15.13 26.32
N THR A 373 -7.31 14.72 26.29
CA THR A 373 -8.42 15.56 25.79
C THR A 373 -9.07 16.48 26.84
N ALA A 374 -8.47 16.65 28.03
CA ALA A 374 -9.05 17.47 29.10
C ALA A 374 -8.35 18.83 29.37
N ARG A 375 -7.35 19.27 28.60
CA ARG A 375 -6.55 20.46 28.94
C ARG A 375 -6.48 21.59 27.90
N LEU A 376 -7.51 21.76 27.05
CA LEU A 376 -7.64 22.96 26.20
C LEU A 376 -8.99 23.67 26.36
N ARG A 377 -9.62 23.55 27.52
CA ARG A 377 -10.62 24.53 27.96
C ARG A 377 -10.18 25.07 29.32
N VAL A 378 -10.22 26.39 29.43
CA VAL A 378 -9.79 27.24 30.56
C VAL A 378 -8.33 27.67 30.50
N SER A 379 -8.09 28.75 29.76
CA SER A 379 -7.40 29.93 30.29
C SER A 379 -7.47 31.10 29.32
N GLY A 380 -8.18 32.16 29.74
CA GLY A 380 -7.90 33.57 29.41
C GLY A 380 -8.23 34.04 28.01
#